data_AF-A0A6M2DY74-F1
#
_entry.id   AF-A0A6M2DY74-F1
#
_cell.length_a   1.000
_cell.length_b   1.000
_cell.length_c   1.000
_cell.angle_alpha   90.00
_cell.angle_beta   90.00
_cell.angle_gamma   90.00
#
_symmetry.space_group_name_H-M   'P 1'
#
loop_
_entity.id
_entity.type
_entity.pdbx_description
1 polymer ?
#
loop_
_entity_poly.entity_id
_entity_poly.type
_entity_poly.pdbx_seq_one_letter_code
_entity_poly.pdbx_strand_id
1 'polypeptide(L)'
;MFLEILQTLIKVLLVFSILIIAFGLAFYILLSGGETHLSFKTIPMSLMRTFAMMLGEIDFLGTYVNSYYGESKRTLEFPFPTFLILAIFMVLMPILLMNLLIGLAVGDIESVRRN
;
A
#
# COMPACT_ATOMS: atom_id res chain seq x y z
N MET A 1 -22.07 -8.48 16.22
CA MET A 1 -21.37 -9.13 15.08
C MET A 1 -20.77 -8.13 14.09
N PHE A 2 -21.54 -7.54 13.16
CA PHE A 2 -20.94 -6.64 12.14
C PHE A 2 -20.27 -5.38 12.74
N LEU A 3 -20.93 -4.69 13.66
CA LEU A 3 -20.37 -3.48 14.29
C LEU A 3 -19.13 -3.78 15.16
N GLU A 4 -19.05 -4.97 15.75
CA GLU A 4 -17.89 -5.41 16.54
C GLU A 4 -16.69 -5.64 15.62
N ILE A 5 -16.87 -6.40 14.53
CA ILE A 5 -15.83 -6.64 13.52
C ILE A 5 -15.38 -5.32 12.89
N LEU A 6 -16.32 -4.41 12.60
CA LEU A 6 -16.02 -3.07 12.08
C LEU A 6 -15.16 -2.25 13.07
N GLN A 7 -15.46 -2.32 14.36
CA GLN A 7 -14.68 -1.63 15.39
C GLN A 7 -13.26 -2.21 15.51
N THR A 8 -13.12 -3.53 15.45
CA THR A 8 -11.80 -4.20 15.38
C THR A 8 -11.02 -3.73 14.15
N LEU A 9 -11.66 -3.73 12.98
CA LEU A 9 -11.07 -3.26 11.72
C LEU A 9 -10.57 -1.81 11.81
N ILE A 10 -11.38 -0.89 12.32
CA ILE A 10 -11.00 0.52 12.45
C ILE A 10 -9.79 0.70 13.37
N LYS A 11 -9.74 -0.02 14.50
CA LYS A 11 -8.58 0.03 15.40
C LYS A 11 -7.30 -0.45 14.71
N VAL A 12 -7.39 -1.53 13.94
CA VAL A 12 -6.25 -2.06 13.19
C VAL A 12 -5.83 -1.06 12.12
N LEU A 13 -6.75 -0.56 11.31
CA LEU A 13 -6.45 0.45 10.28
C LEU A 13 -5.82 1.73 10.85
N LEU A 14 -6.20 2.15 12.07
CA LEU A 14 -5.55 3.26 12.76
C LEU A 14 -4.08 2.97 13.07
N VAL A 15 -3.74 1.77 13.55
CA VAL A 15 -2.34 1.39 13.80
C VAL A 15 -1.55 1.36 12.48
N PHE A 16 -2.15 0.80 11.42
CA PHE A 16 -1.53 0.70 10.11
C PHE A 16 -1.47 2.03 9.33
N SER A 17 -2.21 3.06 9.76
CA SER A 17 -2.17 4.40 9.16
C SER A 17 -0.76 5.00 9.17
N ILE A 18 0.04 4.69 10.20
CA ILE A 18 1.44 5.12 10.30
C ILE A 18 2.26 4.54 9.14
N LEU A 19 2.05 3.27 8.79
CA LEU A 19 2.72 2.63 7.66
C LEU A 19 2.23 3.19 6.32
N ILE A 20 0.92 3.44 6.17
CA ILE A 20 0.35 4.07 4.97
C ILE A 20 0.99 5.44 4.74
N ILE A 21 1.15 6.24 5.81
CA ILE A 21 1.79 7.55 5.73
C ILE A 21 3.28 7.41 5.38
N ALA A 22 4.00 6.52 6.06
CA ALA A 22 5.43 6.31 5.83
C ALA A 22 5.71 5.87 4.38
N PHE A 23 5.02 4.84 3.89
CA PHE A 23 5.19 4.36 2.52
C PHE A 23 4.65 5.36 1.49
N GLY A 24 3.55 6.06 1.77
CA GLY A 24 3.01 7.05 0.84
C GLY A 24 3.91 8.28 0.67
N LEU A 25 4.61 8.68 1.72
CA LEU A 25 5.66 9.71 1.64
C LEU A 25 6.93 9.17 0.96
N ALA A 26 7.33 7.93 1.23
CA ALA A 26 8.47 7.32 0.55
C ALA A 26 8.24 7.22 -0.97
N PHE A 27 7.06 6.75 -1.40
CA PHE A 27 6.70 6.70 -2.81
C PHE A 27 6.53 8.09 -3.43
N TYR A 28 6.02 9.07 -2.68
CA TYR A 28 6.02 10.47 -3.13
C TYR A 28 7.44 10.94 -3.45
N ILE A 29 8.40 10.73 -2.55
CA ILE A 29 9.79 11.16 -2.76
C ILE A 29 10.42 10.42 -3.95
N LEU A 30 10.21 9.12 -4.07
CA LEU A 30 10.87 8.27 -5.08
C LEU A 30 10.26 8.38 -6.48
N LEU A 31 8.97 8.67 -6.58
CA LEU A 31 8.21 8.62 -7.84
C LEU A 31 7.65 9.97 -8.28
N SER A 32 7.76 11.04 -7.49
CA SER A 32 7.22 12.37 -7.85
C SER A 32 7.90 13.03 -9.05
N GLY A 33 9.17 12.67 -9.34
CA GLY A 33 9.95 13.24 -10.44
C GLY A 33 9.46 12.85 -11.83
N GLY A 34 8.75 11.72 -11.97
CA GLY A 34 8.28 11.23 -13.27
C GLY A 34 6.99 11.92 -13.73
N GLU A 35 6.96 12.45 -14.96
CA GLU A 35 5.74 13.08 -15.52
C GLU A 35 4.55 12.13 -15.64
N THR A 36 4.79 10.82 -15.74
CA THR A 36 3.77 9.77 -15.87
C THR A 36 3.19 9.29 -14.54
N HIS A 37 3.79 9.65 -13.41
CA HIS A 37 3.36 9.21 -12.08
C HIS A 37 2.41 10.22 -11.44
N LEU A 38 1.31 10.54 -12.12
CA LEU A 38 0.29 11.47 -11.61
C LEU A 38 -0.22 11.09 -10.21
N SER A 39 -0.28 9.80 -9.91
CA SER A 39 -0.68 9.27 -8.60
C SER A 39 0.31 9.56 -7.47
N PHE A 40 1.56 9.95 -7.77
CA PHE A 40 2.60 10.25 -6.78
C PHE A 40 3.11 11.70 -6.86
N LYS A 41 2.47 12.57 -7.65
CA LYS A 41 2.87 13.99 -7.80
C LYS A 41 2.52 14.88 -6.62
N THR A 42 1.53 14.51 -5.83
CA THR A 42 1.12 15.26 -4.64
C THR A 42 0.98 14.32 -3.46
N ILE A 43 1.26 14.84 -2.25
CA ILE A 43 1.19 14.05 -1.02
C ILE A 43 -0.19 13.40 -0.81
N PRO A 44 -1.33 14.11 -0.99
CA PRO A 44 -2.64 13.48 -0.81
C PRO A 44 -2.89 12.34 -1.82
N MET A 45 -2.46 12.52 -3.07
CA MET A 45 -2.61 11.49 -4.09
C MET A 45 -1.71 10.29 -3.83
N SER A 46 -0.48 10.50 -3.35
CA SER A 46 0.43 9.40 -3.02
C SER A 46 -0.09 8.56 -1.85
N LEU A 47 -0.68 9.21 -0.84
CA LEU A 47 -1.33 8.53 0.28
C LEU A 47 -2.55 7.73 -0.19
N MET A 48 -3.41 8.32 -1.02
CA MET A 48 -4.57 7.63 -1.58
C MET A 48 -4.16 6.44 -2.47
N ARG A 49 -3.12 6.62 -3.28
CA ARG A 49 -2.55 5.55 -4.11
C ARG A 49 -1.96 4.43 -3.24
N THR A 50 -1.26 4.78 -2.16
CA THR A 50 -0.69 3.80 -1.23
C THR A 50 -1.77 3.00 -0.50
N PHE A 51 -2.87 3.67 -0.13
CA PHE A 51 -4.05 3.01 0.41
C PHE A 51 -4.69 2.04 -0.61
N ALA A 52 -4.82 2.42 -1.88
CA ALA A 52 -5.30 1.51 -2.91
C ALA A 52 -4.35 0.31 -3.13
N MET A 53 -3.04 0.56 -3.16
CA MET A 53 -2.02 -0.49 -3.30
C MET A 53 -2.03 -1.49 -2.12
N MET A 54 -2.46 -1.08 -0.93
CA MET A 54 -2.67 -1.98 0.22
C MET A 54 -3.72 -3.07 -0.06
N LEU A 55 -4.73 -2.76 -0.88
CA LEU A 55 -5.78 -3.70 -1.27
C LEU A 55 -5.30 -4.73 -2.33
N GLY A 56 -4.03 -4.68 -2.72
CA GLY A 56 -3.43 -5.55 -3.74
C GLY A 56 -3.45 -4.94 -5.15
N GLU A 57 -4.00 -3.74 -5.33
CA GLU A 57 -4.04 -3.06 -6.63
C GLU A 57 -2.70 -2.40 -6.96
N ILE A 58 -1.74 -3.19 -7.42
CA ILE A 58 -0.42 -2.71 -7.84
C ILE A 58 -0.30 -2.78 -9.36
N ASP A 59 -0.33 -1.62 -10.03
CA ASP A 59 -0.03 -1.51 -11.45
C ASP A 59 1.49 -1.58 -11.70
N PHE A 60 2.04 -2.78 -11.59
CA PHE A 60 3.49 -3.00 -11.68
C PHE A 60 4.04 -2.67 -13.07
N LEU A 61 3.35 -3.12 -14.12
CA LEU A 61 3.79 -2.93 -15.51
C LEU A 61 3.73 -1.45 -15.91
N GLY A 62 2.59 -0.79 -15.65
CA GLY A 62 2.38 0.60 -16.04
C GLY A 62 3.25 1.57 -15.27
N THR A 63 3.42 1.36 -13.97
CA THR A 63 4.11 2.31 -13.08
C THR A 63 5.61 2.04 -12.96
N TYR A 64 6.06 0.78 -12.92
CA TYR A 64 7.46 0.49 -12.58
C TYR A 64 8.26 -0.05 -13.78
N VAL A 65 7.70 -0.98 -14.56
CA VAL A 65 8.41 -1.58 -15.70
C VAL A 65 8.55 -0.60 -16.86
N ASN A 66 7.47 0.09 -17.23
CA ASN A 66 7.51 1.08 -18.31
C ASN A 66 8.40 2.29 -17.99
N SER A 67 8.51 2.68 -16.71
CA SER A 67 9.43 3.74 -16.28
C SER A 67 10.87 3.28 -16.12
N TYR A 68 11.13 1.97 -16.08
CA TYR A 68 12.49 1.43 -16.05
C TYR A 68 13.04 1.19 -17.45
N TYR A 69 12.23 0.62 -18.36
CA TYR A 69 12.67 0.25 -19.72
C TYR A 69 12.25 1.22 -20.84
N GLY A 70 11.36 2.18 -20.57
CA GLY A 70 10.78 3.04 -21.61
C GLY A 70 11.76 4.04 -22.24
N GLU A 71 11.88 4.03 -23.57
CA GLU A 71 12.85 4.82 -24.36
C GLU A 71 12.69 6.36 -24.31
N SER A 72 11.65 6.91 -23.67
CA SER A 72 11.31 8.34 -23.78
C SER A 72 11.37 9.06 -22.44
N LYS A 73 12.52 9.65 -22.07
CA LYS A 73 12.71 10.60 -20.93
C LYS A 73 12.01 10.22 -19.62
N ARG A 74 11.69 8.94 -19.42
CA ARG A 74 10.79 8.39 -18.40
C ARG A 74 11.59 7.68 -17.31
N THR A 75 12.79 8.15 -17.03
CA THR A 75 13.72 7.45 -16.15
C THR A 75 13.27 7.57 -14.71
N LEU A 76 13.02 6.43 -14.07
CA LEU A 76 13.06 6.32 -12.61
C LEU A 76 14.38 6.89 -12.10
N GLU A 77 14.35 7.99 -11.35
CA GLU A 77 15.55 8.64 -10.82
C GLU A 77 16.33 7.70 -9.89
N PHE A 78 15.60 6.89 -9.12
CA PHE A 78 16.16 5.99 -8.11
C PHE A 78 15.59 4.57 -8.26
N PRO A 79 16.00 3.79 -9.27
CA PRO A 79 15.38 2.51 -9.58
C PRO A 79 15.58 1.48 -8.45
N PHE A 80 16.80 1.33 -7.97
CA PHE A 80 17.12 0.36 -6.91
C PHE A 80 16.32 0.58 -5.61
N PRO A 81 16.36 1.77 -4.96
CA PRO A 81 15.59 1.98 -3.74
C PRO A 81 14.07 1.94 -3.98
N THR A 82 13.60 2.32 -5.18
CA THR A 82 12.17 2.19 -5.54
C THR A 82 11.74 0.73 -5.51
N PHE A 83 12.46 -0.16 -6.20
CA PHE A 83 12.12 -1.59 -6.20
C PHE A 83 12.31 -2.23 -4.81
N LEU A 84 13.31 -1.82 -4.05
CA LEU A 84 13.53 -2.31 -2.68
C LEU A 84 12.36 -1.92 -1.76
N ILE A 85 11.96 -0.65 -1.75
CA ILE A 85 10.84 -0.16 -0.94
C ILE A 85 9.53 -0.78 -1.40
N LEU A 86 9.33 -0.96 -2.71
CA LEU A 86 8.18 -1.67 -3.25
C LEU A 86 8.11 -3.12 -2.77
N ALA A 87 9.22 -3.85 -2.77
CA ALA A 87 9.27 -5.23 -2.29
C ALA A 87 8.93 -5.32 -0.79
N ILE A 88 9.51 -4.44 0.03
CA ILE A 88 9.19 -4.36 1.47
C ILE A 88 7.71 -4.02 1.67
N PHE A 89 7.18 -3.06 0.90
CA PHE A 89 5.77 -2.69 0.94
C PHE A 89 4.86 -3.88 0.61
N MET A 90 5.15 -4.65 -0.45
CA MET A 90 4.35 -5.81 -0.84
C MET A 90 4.25 -6.86 0.27
N VAL A 91 5.34 -7.11 0.98
CA VAL A 91 5.37 -8.05 2.12
C VAL A 91 4.56 -7.51 3.31
N LEU A 92 4.79 -6.26 3.71
CA LEU A 92 4.22 -5.72 4.94
C LEU A 92 2.74 -5.31 4.79
N MET A 93 2.34 -4.83 3.62
CA MET A 93 1.00 -4.28 3.40
C MET A 93 0.09 -5.33 2.74
N PRO A 94 0.11 -5.61 1.42
CA PRO A 94 -0.79 -6.60 0.82
C PRO A 94 -0.76 -8.01 1.46
N ILE A 95 0.41 -8.52 1.87
CA ILE A 95 0.52 -9.89 2.38
C ILE A 95 0.23 -9.94 3.88
N LEU A 96 1.06 -9.28 4.70
CA LEU A 96 0.96 -9.38 6.16
C LEU A 96 -0.34 -8.75 6.68
N LEU A 97 -0.69 -7.55 6.21
CA LEU A 97 -1.88 -6.84 6.69
C LEU A 97 -3.16 -7.58 6.33
N MET A 98 -3.30 -8.06 5.07
CA MET A 98 -4.49 -8.81 4.67
C MET A 98 -4.63 -10.10 5.46
N ASN A 99 -3.52 -10.83 5.68
CA ASN A 99 -3.53 -12.04 6.50
C ASN A 99 -3.88 -11.74 7.96
N LEU A 100 -3.43 -10.62 8.52
CA LEU A 100 -3.78 -10.18 9.86
C LEU A 100 -5.27 -9.82 9.96
N LEU A 101 -5.80 -9.05 9.00
CA LEU A 101 -7.22 -8.68 8.98
C LEU A 101 -8.14 -9.89 8.86
N ILE A 102 -7.77 -10.86 8.01
CA ILE A 102 -8.49 -12.13 7.89
C ILE A 102 -8.40 -12.91 9.20
N GLY A 103 -7.20 -13.03 9.78
CA GLY A 103 -6.99 -13.73 11.05
C GLY A 103 -7.81 -13.15 12.20
N LEU A 104 -7.88 -11.82 12.30
CA LEU A 104 -8.70 -11.13 13.29
C LEU A 104 -10.20 -11.34 13.04
N ALA A 105 -10.64 -11.22 11.80
CA ALA A 105 -12.04 -11.47 11.45
C ALA A 105 -12.47 -12.91 11.79
N VAL A 106 -11.62 -13.91 11.52
CA VAL A 106 -11.89 -15.31 11.87
C VAL A 106 -11.90 -15.51 13.38
N GLY A 107 -10.96 -14.90 14.11
CA GLY A 107 -10.93 -14.94 15.58
C GLY A 107 -12.17 -14.33 16.23
N ASP A 108 -12.63 -13.18 15.71
CA ASP A 108 -13.84 -12.50 16.17
C ASP A 108 -15.08 -13.39 15.93
N ILE A 109 -15.19 -14.02 14.75
CA ILE A 109 -16.31 -14.95 14.44
C ILE A 109 -16.33 -16.16 15.38
N GLU A 110 -15.17 -16.77 15.65
CA GLU A 110 -15.08 -17.93 16.54
C GLU A 110 -15.45 -17.57 17.99
N SER A 111 -15.08 -16.36 18.45
CA SER A 111 -15.46 -15.87 19.78
C SER A 111 -16.96 -15.71 19.95
N VAL A 112 -17.67 -15.25 18.91
CA VAL A 112 -19.14 -15.12 18.92
C VAL A 112 -19.82 -16.49 18.83
N ARG A 113 -19.25 -17.46 18.10
CA ARG A 113 -19.82 -18.81 17.97
C ARG A 113 -19.74 -19.64 19.25
N ARG A 114 -18.79 -19.33 20.14
CA ARG A 114 -18.56 -20.05 21.40
C ARG A 114 -19.46 -19.59 22.56
N ASN A 115 -20.09 -18.43 22.42
CA ASN A 115 -21.14 -17.91 23.32
C ASN A 115 -22.53 -18.15 22.72
#